data_AF-A0A0B8PEM0-F1
#
_entry.id   AF-A0A0B8PEM0-F1
#
_cell.length_a   1.000
_cell.length_b   1.000
_cell.length_c   1.000
_cell.angle_alpha   90.00
_cell.angle_beta   90.00
_cell.angle_gamma   90.00
#
_symmetry.space_group_name_H-M   'P 1'
#
loop_
_entity.id
_entity.type
_entity.pdbx_description
1 polymer ?
#
loop_
_entity_poly.entity_id
_entity_poly.type
_entity_poly.pdbx_seq_one_letter_code
_entity_poly.pdbx_strand_id
1 'polypeptide(L)' 'MNSQAHAIDFYKELGFETHGEGHMEVGIPHQAMRLEF' A
#
# COMPACT_ATOMS: atom_id res chain seq x y z
N MET A 1 0.65 6.09 3.75
CA MET A 1 0.96 4.85 4.49
C MET A 1 1.83 3.97 3.60
N ASN A 2 2.94 3.42 4.11
CA ASN A 2 3.73 2.42 3.36
C ASN A 2 3.26 1.03 3.78
N SER A 3 2.51 0.34 2.93
CA SER A 3 1.88 -0.95 3.25
C SER A 3 2.67 -2.09 2.64
N GLN A 4 2.81 -3.22 3.35
CA GLN A 4 3.32 -4.43 2.71
C GLN A 4 2.37 -4.84 1.57
N ALA A 5 2.92 -5.22 0.43
CA ALA A 5 2.15 -5.43 -0.79
C ALA A 5 1.07 -6.52 -0.64
N HIS A 6 1.29 -7.50 0.24
CA HIS A 6 0.30 -8.55 0.51
C HIS A 6 -0.96 -8.04 1.24
N ALA A 7 -0.90 -6.87 1.88
CA ALA A 7 -2.00 -6.27 2.63
C ALA A 7 -2.81 -5.24 1.81
N ILE A 8 -2.45 -5.02 0.54
CA ILE A 8 -3.09 -3.99 -0.30
C ILE A 8 -4.61 -4.16 -0.37
N ASP A 9 -5.10 -5.38 -0.60
CA ASP A 9 -6.54 -5.59 -0.81
C ASP A 9 -7.34 -5.35 0.47
N PHE A 10 -6.78 -5.68 1.64
CA PHE A 10 -7.36 -5.30 2.94
C PHE A 10 -7.52 -3.78 3.06
N TYR A 11 -6.50 -3.00 2.69
CA TYR A 11 -6.57 -1.54 2.78
C TYR A 11 -7.47 -0.92 1.71
N LYS A 12 -7.59 -1.54 0.51
CA LYS A 12 -8.57 -1.13 -0.49
C LYS A 12 -10.00 -1.26 0.01
N GLU A 13 -10.32 -2.34 0.73
CA GLU A 13 -11.65 -2.51 1.35
C GLU A 13 -11.96 -1.43 2.40
N LEU A 14 -10.93 -0.85 3.02
CA LEU A 14 -11.04 0.27 3.94
C LEU A 14 -11.06 1.65 3.24
N GLY A 15 -11.11 1.68 1.91
CA GLY A 15 -11.17 2.91 1.09
C GLY A 15 -9.82 3.52 0.75
N PHE A 16 -8.69 2.88 1.07
CA PHE A 16 -7.38 3.36 0.65
C PHE A 16 -7.11 3.03 -0.82
N GLU A 17 -6.38 3.92 -1.49
CA GLU A 17 -5.92 3.74 -2.85
C GLU A 17 -4.39 3.68 -2.90
N THR A 18 -3.87 2.91 -3.85
CA THR A 18 -2.43 2.85 -4.12
C THR A 18 -1.96 4.17 -4.71
N HIS A 19 -0.79 4.65 -4.27
CA HIS A 19 -0.17 5.86 -4.75
C HIS A 19 1.31 5.61 -5.06
N GLY A 20 1.76 6.00 -6.25
CA GLY A 20 3.15 5.82 -6.68
C GLY A 20 3.54 4.36 -6.93
N GLU A 21 4.81 4.15 -7.23
CA GLU A 21 5.37 2.83 -7.52
C GLU A 21 5.66 2.03 -6.24
N GLY A 22 5.50 0.71 -6.33
CA GLY A 22 5.91 -0.21 -5.27
C GLY A 22 7.44 -0.28 -5.15
N HIS A 23 7.93 -0.58 -3.95
CA HIS A 23 9.37 -0.70 -3.68
C HIS A 23 9.68 -1.83 -2.70
N MET A 24 10.94 -2.25 -2.69
CA MET A 24 11.44 -3.24 -1.74
C MET A 24 11.99 -2.56 -0.50
N GLU A 25 11.50 -2.95 0.68
CA GLU A 25 12.01 -2.50 1.97
C GLU A 25 12.41 -3.73 2.78
N VAL A 26 13.72 -3.88 3.08
CA VAL A 26 14.28 -5.03 3.82
C VAL A 26 13.86 -6.40 3.24
N GLY A 27 13.77 -6.50 1.91
CA GLY A 27 13.37 -7.75 1.23
C GLY A 27 11.86 -8.02 1.23
N ILE A 28 11.05 -7.09 1.72
CA ILE A 28 9.59 -7.17 1.70
C ILE A 28 9.04 -6.18 0.66
N PRO A 29 8.17 -6.62 -0.27
CA PRO A 29 7.54 -5.71 -1.22
C PRO A 29 6.54 -4.81 -0.50
N HIS A 30 6.59 -3.52 -0.79
CA HIS A 30 5.74 -2.49 -0.21
C HIS A 30 5.09 -1.64 -1.30
N GLN A 31 3.94 -1.06 -0.96
CA GLN A 31 3.17 -0.15 -1.80
C GLN A 31 2.70 1.03 -0.94
N ALA A 32 3.00 2.24 -1.40
CA ALA A 32 2.43 3.42 -0.78
C ALA A 32 0.92 3.50 -1.06
N MET A 33 0.16 3.83 -0.02
CA MET A 33 -1.30 3.96 -0.05
C MET A 33 -1.75 5.23 0.66
N ARG A 34 -2.87 5.81 0.20
CA ARG A 34 -3.48 7.04 0.72
C ARG A 34 -5.00 6.89 0.81
N LEU A 35 -5.61 7.59 1.76
CA LEU A 35 -7.07 7.75 1.84
C LEU A 35 -7.36 9.20 1.45
N GLU A 36 -8.17 9.42 0.42
CA GLU A 36 -8.65 10.77 0.08
C GLU A 36 -9.97 11.04 0.83
N PHE A 37 -10.14 12.29 1.31
CA PHE A 37 -11.32 12.79 1.99
C PHE A 37 -12.09 13.75 1.08
#